data_AF-A0A2V9NSL3-F1
#
_entry.id   AF-A0A2V9NSL3-F1
#
_cell.length_a   1.000
_cell.length_b   1.000
_cell.length_c   1.000
_cell.angle_alpha   90.00
_cell.angle_beta   90.00
_cell.angle_gamma   90.00
#
_symmetry.space_group_name_H-M   'P 1'
#
loop_
_entity.id
_entity.type
_entity.pdbx_description
1 polymer ?
#
loop_
_entity_poly.entity_id
_entity_poly.type
_entity_poly.pdbx_seq_one_letter_code
_entity_poly.pdbx_strand_id
1 'polypeptide(L)'
;MTVCPGYVRTDFGANALRGQEVKTVRPSTVRGISAQRVARAVLQGYMKQKREVIVPWIMHPVVKLYQLFPALVEWGMVRTAHRTE
;
A
#
# COMPACT_ATOMS: atom_id res chain seq x y z
N MET A 1 -0.78 -12.06 -12.11
CA MET A 1 -1.41 -11.45 -10.93
C MET A 1 -0.36 -10.62 -10.21
N THR A 2 -0.58 -9.32 -10.07
CA THR A 2 0.33 -8.41 -9.36
C THR A 2 -0.22 -8.11 -7.97
N VAL A 3 0.65 -7.97 -6.96
CA VAL A 3 0.26 -7.75 -5.57
C VAL A 3 0.86 -6.43 -5.07
N CYS A 4 -0.01 -5.54 -4.57
CA CYS A 4 0.34 -4.22 -4.06
C CYS A 4 -0.07 -4.13 -2.57
N PRO A 5 0.74 -4.64 -1.63
CA PRO A 5 0.32 -4.82 -0.24
C PRO A 5 0.64 -3.64 0.68
N GLY A 6 1.35 -2.60 0.22
CA GLY A 6 1.90 -1.58 1.11
C GLY A 6 2.94 -2.15 2.09
N TYR A 7 3.21 -1.45 3.21
CA TYR A 7 4.18 -1.93 4.21
C TYR A 7 3.60 -3.13 4.99
N VAL A 8 4.24 -4.29 4.87
CA VAL A 8 3.84 -5.54 5.55
C VAL A 8 4.69 -5.75 6.80
N ARG A 9 4.04 -5.96 7.95
CA ARG A 9 4.70 -6.31 9.21
C ARG A 9 5.12 -7.78 9.14
N THR A 10 6.42 -7.98 9.01
CA THR A 10 7.06 -9.29 8.99
C THR A 10 8.31 -9.24 9.86
N ASP A 11 8.74 -10.39 10.35
CA ASP A 11 9.97 -10.54 11.14
C ASP A 11 11.20 -10.78 10.24
N PHE A 12 11.11 -10.47 8.95
CA PHE A 12 12.25 -10.59 8.03
C PHE A 12 13.45 -9.78 8.50
N GLY A 13 13.21 -8.58 9.04
CA GLY A 13 14.27 -7.75 9.62
C GLY A 13 14.94 -8.36 10.86
N ALA A 14 14.24 -9.23 11.61
CA ALA A 14 14.81 -9.89 12.78
C ALA A 14 15.88 -10.94 12.43
N ASN A 15 15.84 -11.43 11.18
CA ASN A 15 16.79 -12.43 10.65
C ASN A 15 17.78 -11.81 9.66
N ALA A 16 17.83 -10.48 9.56
CA ALA A 16 18.84 -9.81 8.74
C ALA A 16 20.24 -10.11 9.30
N LEU A 17 21.11 -10.71 8.47
CA LEU A 17 22.47 -11.07 8.88
C LEU A 17 23.24 -9.82 9.31
N ARG A 18 23.79 -9.83 10.53
CA ARG A 18 24.63 -8.75 11.09
C ARG A 18 25.86 -8.55 10.20
N GLY A 19 25.92 -7.43 9.48
CA GLY A 19 27.09 -7.05 8.67
C GLY A 19 26.77 -6.13 7.49
N GLN A 20 25.53 -6.10 7.02
CA GLN A 20 25.03 -5.07 6.09
C GLN A 20 24.05 -4.16 6.85
N GLU A 21 24.23 -2.84 6.71
CA GLU A 21 23.38 -1.84 7.37
C GLU A 21 21.90 -2.20 7.29
N VAL A 22 21.26 -2.37 8.45
CA VAL A 22 19.82 -2.61 8.53
C VAL A 22 19.12 -1.31 8.17
N LYS A 23 18.79 -1.15 6.88
CA LYS A 23 18.01 0.00 6.42
C LYS A 23 16.63 -0.05 7.06
N THR A 24 16.30 0.97 7.83
CA THR A 24 14.95 1.14 8.38
C THR A 24 14.00 1.49 7.25
N VAL A 25 13.39 0.47 6.63
CA VAL A 25 12.38 0.64 5.56
C VAL A 25 11.02 1.08 6.14
N ARG A 26 10.82 0.95 7.46
CA ARG A 26 9.55 1.24 8.12
C ARG A 26 9.38 2.75 8.35
N PRO A 27 8.35 3.39 7.79
CA PRO A 27 7.96 4.72 8.21
C PRO A 27 7.30 4.63 9.60
N SER A 28 7.67 5.54 10.51
CA SER A 28 7.18 5.56 11.90
C SER A 28 5.66 5.75 12.01
N THR A 29 5.05 6.35 10.99
CA THR A 29 3.64 6.77 10.95
C THR A 29 2.66 5.69 10.46
N VAL A 30 3.13 4.61 9.83
CA VAL A 30 2.23 3.60 9.23
C VAL A 30 2.01 2.42 10.17
N ARG A 31 0.74 2.16 10.51
CA ARG A 31 0.31 0.86 11.04
C ARG A 31 0.43 -0.17 9.92
N GLY A 32 1.59 -0.81 9.83
CA GLY A 32 1.83 -1.83 8.82
C GLY A 32 0.79 -2.97 8.83
N ILE A 33 0.59 -3.59 7.68
CA ILE A 33 -0.42 -4.64 7.47
C ILE A 33 0.14 -5.99 7.94
N SER A 34 -0.65 -6.80 8.63
CA SER A 34 -0.19 -8.12 9.07
C SER A 34 0.04 -9.06 7.89
N ALA A 35 1.08 -9.90 7.98
CA ALA A 35 1.40 -10.90 6.97
C ALA A 35 0.22 -11.84 6.68
N GLN A 36 -0.53 -12.25 7.71
CA GLN A 36 -1.70 -13.12 7.58
C GLN A 36 -2.80 -12.49 6.74
N ARG A 37 -3.01 -11.17 6.87
CA ARG A 37 -4.01 -10.45 6.08
C ARG A 37 -3.60 -10.37 4.61
N VAL A 38 -2.32 -10.12 4.33
CA VAL A 38 -1.77 -10.14 2.96
C VAL A 38 -1.94 -11.54 2.37
N ALA A 39 -1.54 -12.59 3.08
CA ALA A 39 -1.63 -13.97 2.61
C ALA A 39 -3.07 -14.36 2.23
N ARG A 40 -4.06 -14.06 3.08
CA ARG A 40 -5.48 -14.32 2.77
C ARG A 40 -5.96 -13.55 1.54
N ALA A 41 -5.57 -12.28 1.41
CA ALA A 41 -5.97 -11.46 0.27
C ALA A 41 -5.36 -11.97 -1.04
N VAL A 42 -4.10 -12.39 -1.02
CA VAL A 42 -3.41 -12.99 -2.18
C VAL A 42 -4.08 -14.32 -2.57
N LEU A 43 -4.35 -15.20 -1.60
CA LEU A 43 -5.01 -16.48 -1.85
C LEU A 43 -6.39 -16.28 -2.49
N GLN A 44 -7.20 -15.37 -1.94
CA GLN A 44 -8.51 -15.06 -2.50
C GLN A 44 -8.40 -14.41 -3.89
N GLY A 45 -7.40 -13.56 -4.12
CA GLY A 45 -7.14 -12.96 -5.42
C GLY A 45 -6.78 -14.00 -6.48
N TYR A 46 -5.94 -14.96 -6.11
CA TYR A 46 -5.56 -16.08 -6.96
C TYR A 46 -6.77 -16.96 -7.31
N MET A 47 -7.55 -17.38 -6.31
CA MET A 47 -8.77 -18.16 -6.52
C MET A 47 -9.78 -17.46 -7.44
N LYS A 48 -9.86 -16.12 -7.36
CA LYS A 48 -10.76 -15.31 -8.18
C LYS A 48 -10.15 -14.86 -9.52
N GLN A 49 -8.98 -15.38 -9.91
CA GLN A 49 -8.26 -15.01 -11.13
C GLN A 49 -8.12 -13.49 -11.31
N LYS A 50 -7.91 -12.75 -10.21
CA LYS A 50 -7.75 -11.30 -10.25
C LYS A 50 -6.42 -10.93 -10.90
N ARG A 51 -6.44 -9.93 -11.79
CA ARG A 51 -5.22 -9.37 -12.40
C ARG A 51 -4.36 -8.62 -11.38
N GLU A 52 -4.99 -7.93 -10.43
CA GLU A 52 -4.32 -7.15 -9.39
C GLU A 52 -4.96 -7.36 -8.01
N VAL A 53 -4.14 -7.41 -6.96
CA VAL A 53 -4.56 -7.54 -5.56
C VAL A 53 -3.95 -6.40 -4.75
N ILE A 54 -4.79 -5.44 -4.36
CA ILE A 54 -4.43 -4.36 -3.44
C ILE A 54 -4.94 -4.73 -2.04
N VAL A 55 -4.05 -5.04 -1.10
CA VAL A 55 -4.44 -5.52 0.24
C VAL A 55 -5.15 -4.46 1.10
N PRO A 56 -4.71 -3.18 1.12
CA PRO A 56 -5.49 -2.14 1.76
C PRO A 56 -6.73 -1.83 0.92
N TRP A 57 -7.86 -2.43 1.28
CA TRP A 57 -9.14 -2.21 0.58
C TRP A 57 -9.51 -0.72 0.49
N ILE A 58 -9.12 0.09 1.48
CA ILE A 58 -9.32 1.55 1.56
C ILE A 58 -8.70 2.29 0.36
N MET A 59 -7.65 1.73 -0.26
CA MET A 59 -7.04 2.36 -1.44
C MET A 59 -7.84 2.14 -2.73
N HIS A 60 -8.65 1.08 -2.84
CA HIS A 60 -9.45 0.83 -4.05
C HIS A 60 -10.37 2.01 -4.42
N PRO A 61 -11.15 2.62 -3.51
CA PRO A 61 -11.99 3.76 -3.85
C PRO A 61 -11.15 4.98 -4.25
N VAL A 62 -9.99 5.22 -3.63
CA VAL A 62 -9.10 6.34 -3.99
C VAL A 62 -8.53 6.13 -5.40
N VAL A 63 -8.04 4.92 -5.69
CA VAL A 63 -7.52 4.56 -7.03
C VAL A 63 -8.62 4.69 -8.08
N LYS A 64 -9.83 4.21 -7.81
CA LYS A 64 -10.97 4.37 -8.73
C LYS A 64 -11.39 5.82 -8.91
N LEU A 65 -11.36 6.63 -7.85
CA LEU A 65 -11.69 8.06 -7.93
C LEU A 65 -10.71 8.78 -8.85
N TYR A 66 -9.42 8.48 -8.75
CA TYR A 66 -8.41 9.03 -9.66
C TYR A 66 -8.59 8.53 -11.11
N GLN A 67 -8.90 7.24 -11.30
CA GLN A 67 -9.16 6.69 -12.64
C GLN A 67 -10.41 7.27 -13.31
N LEU A 68 -11.44 7.62 -12.55
CA LEU A 68 -12.71 8.14 -13.09
C LEU A 68 -12.72 9.66 -13.22
N PHE A 69 -12.07 10.38 -12.31
CA PHE A 69 -12.10 11.84 -12.23
C PHE A 69 -10.70 12.41 -11.94
N PRO A 70 -9.71 12.21 -12.83
CA PRO A 70 -8.34 12.69 -12.60
C PRO A 70 -8.30 14.20 -12.37
N ALA A 71 -9.04 14.97 -13.18
CA ALA A 71 -9.11 16.43 -13.07
C ALA A 71 -9.69 16.92 -11.72
N LEU A 72 -10.62 16.18 -11.12
CA LEU A 72 -11.21 16.54 -9.82
C LEU A 72 -10.20 16.35 -8.68
N VAL A 73 -9.42 15.27 -8.74
CA VAL A 73 -8.38 14.98 -7.74
C VAL A 73 -7.25 15.99 -7.86
N GLU A 74 -6.79 16.28 -9.08
CA GLU A 74 -5.74 17.26 -9.34
C GLU A 74 -6.15 18.67 -8.91
N TRP A 75 -7.37 19.09 -9.21
CA TRP A 75 -7.92 20.36 -8.71
C TRP A 75 -7.96 20.41 -7.18
N GLY A 76 -8.36 19.31 -6.53
CA GLY A 76 -8.35 19.18 -5.08
C GLY A 76 -6.94 19.34 -4.49
N MET A 77 -5.95 18.69 -5.09
CA MET A 77 -4.54 18.78 -4.67
C MET A 77 -3.99 20.20 -4.79
N VAL A 78 -4.22 20.86 -5.93
CA VAL A 78 -3.84 22.26 -6.16
C VAL A 78 -4.48 23.17 -5.12
N ARG A 79 -5.78 22.96 -4.83
CA ARG A 79 -6.51 23.76 -3.83
C ARG A 79 -5.99 23.59 -2.40
N THR A 80 -5.59 22.38 -1.99
CA THR A 80 -4.95 22.19 -0.68
C THR A 80 -3.52 22.71 -0.62
N ALA A 81 -2.76 22.65 -1.71
CA ALA A 81 -1.41 23.20 -1.76
C ALA A 81 -1.42 24.73 -1.52
N HIS A 82 -2.31 25.46 -2.19
CA HIS A 82 -2.49 26.91 -2.02
C HIS A 82 -3.05 27.35 -0.66
N ARG A 83 -3.54 26.43 0.17
CA ARG A 83 -4.10 26.75 1.50
C ARG A 83 -3.05 26.72 2.62
N THR A 84 -1.81 26.36 2.27
CA THR A 84 -0.68 26.22 3.20
C THR A 84 0.33 27.37 3.10
N GLU A 85 0.04 28.36 2.23
CA GLU A 85 0.68 29.69 2.19
C GLU A 85 -0.19 30.70 2.96
#